data_AF-A0A6V8NPS5-F1
#
_entry.id   AF-A0A6V8NPS5-F1
#
_cell.length_a   1.000
_cell.length_b   1.000
_cell.length_c   1.000
_cell.angle_alpha   90.00
_cell.angle_beta   90.00
_cell.angle_gamma   90.00
#
_symmetry.space_group_name_H-M   'P 1'
#
loop_
_entity.id
_entity.type
_entity.pdbx_description
1 polymer ?
#
loop_
_entity_poly.entity_id
_entity_poly.type
_entity_poly.pdbx_seq_one_letter_code
_entity_poly.pdbx_strand_id
1 'polypeptide(L)'
;KILVGNSPAVAVTAMPSLVLGNQATVSELSDILNMSAEDIQRKLTYLDQSSEERVILKEGIDEKTKVYLSERRNELPGVSLEVVPVRDYPGGDLTAHILGYTGKVSEEDLKRIADPQSYLPTDEIGKSGLERVYENYLRGSSGQKIMEIDSHGRPVRVIRITESVPGSNIYLSIDLDIQKKAEEAL
;
A
#
# COMPACT_ATOMS: atom_id res chain seq x y z
N LYS A 1 21.75 -7.59 10.86
CA LYS A 1 20.58 -6.95 11.49
C LYS A 1 19.65 -6.48 10.38
N ILE A 2 18.34 -6.66 10.52
CA ILE A 2 17.38 -6.15 9.53
C ILE A 2 17.26 -4.65 9.76
N LEU A 3 17.44 -3.86 8.69
CA LEU A 3 17.33 -2.39 8.73
C LEU A 3 15.99 -1.92 8.16
N VAL A 4 15.49 -2.62 7.13
CA VAL A 4 14.14 -2.48 6.58
C VAL A 4 13.58 -3.89 6.38
N GLY A 5 12.34 -4.09 6.80
CA GLY A 5 11.58 -5.33 6.58
C GLY A 5 10.22 -5.06 5.97
N ASN A 6 9.48 -6.13 5.67
CA ASN A 6 8.07 -6.05 5.35
C ASN A 6 7.28 -6.83 6.39
N SER A 7 6.25 -6.20 6.95
CA SER A 7 5.33 -6.82 7.89
C SER A 7 3.92 -6.84 7.28
N PRO A 8 3.18 -7.95 7.40
CA PRO A 8 1.80 -8.00 6.92
C PRO A 8 0.92 -7.10 7.80
N ALA A 9 0.11 -6.25 7.18
CA ALA A 9 -0.90 -5.45 7.84
C ALA A 9 -2.27 -5.72 7.22
N VAL A 10 -3.33 -5.71 8.03
CA VAL A 10 -4.70 -5.68 7.50
C VAL A 10 -5.00 -4.25 7.09
N ALA A 11 -5.44 -4.08 5.85
CA ALA A 11 -5.84 -2.82 5.28
C ALA A 11 -7.29 -2.84 4.84
N VAL A 12 -7.94 -1.68 4.92
CA VAL A 12 -9.25 -1.43 4.33
C VAL A 12 -9.02 -0.93 2.92
N THR A 13 -9.58 -1.65 1.95
CA THR A 13 -9.52 -1.31 0.54
C THR A 13 -10.92 -1.02 0.02
N ALA A 14 -11.02 -0.17 -1.01
CA ALA A 14 -12.28 0.25 -1.58
C ALA A 14 -12.22 0.33 -3.10
N MET A 15 -13.29 -0.11 -3.77
CA MET A 15 -13.50 0.05 -5.21
C MET A 15 -14.13 1.41 -5.50
N PRO A 16 -13.47 2.34 -6.22
CA PRO A 16 -14.01 3.65 -6.55
C PRO A 16 -15.39 3.58 -7.21
N SER A 17 -15.57 2.67 -8.15
CA SER A 17 -16.82 2.47 -8.91
C SER A 17 -18.06 2.18 -8.05
N LEU A 18 -17.89 1.60 -6.86
CA LEU A 18 -18.98 1.25 -5.95
C LEU A 18 -19.12 2.21 -4.77
N VAL A 19 -18.03 2.84 -4.34
CA VAL A 19 -18.01 3.67 -3.12
C VAL A 19 -18.19 5.16 -3.41
N LEU A 20 -17.63 5.66 -4.52
CA LEU A 20 -17.51 7.11 -4.77
C LEU A 20 -18.87 7.83 -4.91
N GLY A 21 -19.86 7.14 -5.47
CA GLY A 21 -21.25 7.64 -5.59
C GLY A 21 -22.09 7.45 -4.33
N ASN A 22 -21.62 6.68 -3.34
CA ASN A 22 -22.37 6.32 -2.14
C ASN A 22 -21.88 7.14 -0.94
N GLN A 23 -22.47 8.32 -0.76
CA GLN A 23 -22.12 9.24 0.33
C GLN A 23 -22.35 8.66 1.73
N ALA A 24 -23.31 7.73 1.88
CA ALA A 24 -23.53 7.05 3.15
C ALA A 24 -22.34 6.15 3.50
N THR A 25 -21.83 5.38 2.53
CA THR A 25 -20.63 4.56 2.71
C THR A 25 -19.38 5.41 2.98
N VAL A 26 -19.20 6.52 2.26
CA VAL A 26 -18.08 7.45 2.51
C VAL A 26 -18.14 8.01 3.94
N SER A 27 -19.32 8.44 4.41
CA SER A 27 -19.51 8.93 5.77
C SER A 27 -19.23 7.86 6.81
N GLU A 28 -19.74 6.64 6.61
CA GLU A 28 -19.51 5.54 7.54
C GLU A 28 -18.03 5.16 7.61
N LEU A 29 -17.34 5.09 6.47
CA LEU A 29 -15.89 4.86 6.43
C LEU A 29 -15.11 6.00 7.09
N SER A 30 -15.56 7.25 6.95
CA SER A 30 -14.95 8.41 7.60
C SER A 30 -14.95 8.23 9.13
N ASP A 31 -16.10 7.85 9.69
CA ASP A 31 -16.27 7.63 11.12
C ASP A 31 -15.43 6.45 11.63
N ILE A 32 -15.50 5.30 10.96
CA ILE A 32 -14.85 4.07 11.42
C ILE A 32 -13.32 4.15 11.26
N LEU A 33 -12.86 4.72 10.15
CA LEU A 33 -11.42 4.82 9.87
C LEU A 33 -10.79 6.03 10.56
N ASN A 34 -11.58 6.90 11.20
CA ASN A 34 -11.13 8.16 11.76
C ASN A 34 -10.33 8.97 10.72
N MET A 35 -10.93 9.13 9.54
CA MET A 35 -10.40 9.85 8.38
C MET A 35 -11.44 10.85 7.92
N SER A 36 -11.05 11.99 7.36
CA SER A 36 -12.04 12.90 6.77
C SER A 36 -12.67 12.29 5.51
N ALA A 37 -13.93 12.65 5.24
CA ALA A 37 -14.60 12.26 4.01
C ALA A 37 -13.84 12.78 2.78
N GLU A 38 -13.23 13.97 2.88
CA GLU A 38 -12.40 14.55 1.82
C GLU A 38 -11.16 13.69 1.55
N ASP A 39 -10.50 13.16 2.58
CA ASP A 39 -9.33 12.31 2.42
C ASP A 39 -9.69 10.98 1.75
N ILE A 40 -10.81 10.38 2.15
CA ILE A 40 -11.35 9.16 1.52
C ILE A 40 -11.69 9.44 0.06
N GLN A 41 -12.41 10.52 -0.22
CA GLN A 41 -12.79 10.91 -1.56
C GLN A 41 -11.55 11.14 -2.43
N ARG A 42 -10.53 11.86 -1.93
CA ARG A 42 -9.27 12.08 -2.65
C ARG A 42 -8.57 10.77 -3.00
N LYS A 43 -8.53 9.81 -2.08
CA LYS A 43 -7.95 8.48 -2.32
C LYS A 43 -8.74 7.70 -3.37
N LEU A 44 -10.07 7.77 -3.36
CA LEU A 44 -10.92 7.10 -4.34
C LEU A 44 -10.81 7.73 -5.74
N THR A 45 -10.73 9.06 -5.81
CA THR A 45 -10.57 9.81 -7.08
C THR A 45 -9.17 9.71 -7.68
N TYR A 46 -8.22 9.09 -6.96
CA TYR A 46 -6.88 8.86 -7.47
C TYR A 46 -6.89 7.90 -8.68
N LEU A 47 -7.86 6.98 -8.70
CA LEU A 47 -8.18 6.17 -9.87
C LEU A 47 -9.39 6.73 -10.61
N ASP A 48 -9.55 6.33 -11.87
CA ASP A 48 -10.75 6.63 -12.65
C ASP A 48 -12.00 6.06 -11.95
N GLN A 49 -13.14 6.75 -12.06
CA GLN A 49 -14.38 6.35 -11.39
C GLN A 49 -14.92 5.02 -11.88
N SER A 50 -14.60 4.60 -13.11
CA SER A 50 -14.95 3.29 -13.65
C SER A 50 -13.97 2.18 -13.28
N SER A 51 -12.88 2.50 -12.56
CA SER A 51 -11.88 1.51 -12.18
C SER A 51 -12.48 0.45 -11.27
N GLU A 52 -12.22 -0.80 -11.61
CA GLU A 52 -12.51 -1.97 -10.77
C GLU A 52 -11.32 -2.32 -9.86
N GLU A 53 -10.21 -1.57 -9.94
CA GLU A 53 -9.11 -1.70 -9.00
C GLU A 53 -9.48 -1.13 -7.64
N ARG A 54 -8.91 -1.73 -6.59
CA ARG A 54 -9.11 -1.26 -5.22
C ARG A 54 -8.01 -0.30 -4.81
N VAL A 55 -8.39 0.75 -4.09
CA VAL A 55 -7.46 1.66 -3.43
C VAL A 55 -7.37 1.32 -1.94
N ILE A 56 -6.18 1.41 -1.38
CA ILE A 56 -5.97 1.28 0.07
C ILE A 56 -6.40 2.58 0.75
N LEU A 57 -7.44 2.51 1.58
CA LEU A 57 -7.92 3.63 2.39
C LEU A 57 -7.10 3.78 3.68
N LYS A 58 -6.88 2.67 4.40
CA LYS A 58 -6.14 2.67 5.66
C LYS A 58 -5.45 1.33 5.90
N GLU A 59 -4.19 1.37 6.31
CA GLU A 59 -3.40 0.20 6.68
C GLU A 59 -3.31 0.10 8.21
N GLY A 60 -3.05 -1.11 8.72
CA GLY A 60 -2.85 -1.32 10.16
C GLY A 60 -4.09 -1.00 10.99
N ILE A 61 -5.27 -1.44 10.54
CA ILE A 61 -6.50 -1.25 11.31
C ILE A 61 -6.52 -2.08 12.60
N ASP A 62 -7.22 -1.58 13.62
CA ASP A 62 -7.41 -2.31 14.86
C ASP A 62 -8.42 -3.47 14.72
N GLU A 63 -8.39 -4.40 15.67
CA GLU A 63 -9.26 -5.58 15.63
C GLU A 63 -10.74 -5.20 15.71
N LYS A 64 -11.07 -4.09 16.39
CA LYS A 64 -12.44 -3.57 16.48
C LYS A 64 -12.97 -3.17 15.11
N THR A 65 -12.20 -2.39 14.34
CA THR A 65 -12.55 -1.98 12.98
C THR A 65 -12.67 -3.18 12.06
N LYS A 66 -11.74 -4.13 12.18
CA LYS A 66 -11.76 -5.36 11.39
C LYS A 66 -13.02 -6.20 11.63
N VAL A 67 -13.41 -6.40 12.90
CA VAL A 67 -14.64 -7.12 13.25
C VAL A 67 -15.87 -6.36 12.73
N TYR A 68 -15.94 -5.06 12.98
CA TYR A 68 -17.06 -4.22 12.54
C TYR A 68 -17.31 -4.33 11.02
N LEU A 69 -16.25 -4.16 10.21
CA LEU A 69 -16.33 -4.23 8.75
C LEU A 69 -16.63 -5.66 8.27
N SER A 70 -16.12 -6.67 8.97
CA SER A 70 -16.38 -8.07 8.62
C SER A 70 -17.86 -8.46 8.80
N GLU A 71 -18.49 -7.98 9.86
CA GLU A 71 -19.92 -8.21 10.13
C GLU A 71 -20.84 -7.49 9.14
N ARG A 72 -20.45 -6.27 8.72
CA ARG A 72 -21.22 -5.41 7.80
C ARG A 72 -20.79 -5.49 6.35
N ARG A 73 -20.03 -6.52 5.97
CA ARG A 73 -19.53 -6.70 4.60
C ARG A 73 -20.62 -6.66 3.52
N ASN A 74 -21.86 -7.02 3.85
CA ASN A 74 -22.98 -6.99 2.91
C ASN A 74 -23.59 -5.58 2.75
N GLU A 75 -23.40 -4.71 3.74
CA GLU A 75 -23.91 -3.33 3.78
C GLU A 75 -22.93 -2.33 3.16
N LEU A 76 -21.69 -2.76 2.92
CA LEU A 76 -20.59 -1.94 2.39
C LEU A 76 -20.07 -2.48 1.04
N PRO A 77 -20.85 -2.39 -0.06
CA PRO A 77 -20.40 -2.79 -1.40
C PRO A 77 -19.09 -2.10 -1.79
N GLY A 78 -18.16 -2.85 -2.38
CA GLY A 78 -16.87 -2.34 -2.81
C GLY A 78 -15.84 -2.15 -1.70
N VAL A 79 -16.19 -2.30 -0.43
CA VAL A 79 -15.26 -2.25 0.71
C VAL A 79 -14.76 -3.66 1.02
N SER A 80 -13.46 -3.80 1.27
CA SER A 80 -12.84 -5.10 1.58
C SER A 80 -11.71 -4.96 2.60
N LEU A 81 -11.42 -6.07 3.26
CA LEU A 81 -10.27 -6.22 4.13
C LEU A 81 -9.24 -7.09 3.42
N GLU A 82 -8.05 -6.53 3.22
CA GLU A 82 -6.96 -7.22 2.52
C GLU A 82 -5.70 -7.21 3.38
N VAL A 83 -4.89 -8.27 3.29
CA VAL A 83 -3.57 -8.30 3.92
C VAL A 83 -2.56 -7.75 2.93
N VAL A 84 -1.91 -6.65 3.29
CA VAL A 84 -0.94 -5.95 2.45
C VAL A 84 0.42 -5.89 3.15
N PRO A 85 1.54 -5.95 2.41
CA PRO A 85 2.86 -5.75 2.99
C PRO A 85 3.10 -4.27 3.27
N VAL A 86 3.53 -3.94 4.49
CA VAL A 86 3.93 -2.58 4.90
C VAL A 86 5.41 -2.59 5.27
N ARG A 87 6.16 -1.57 4.81
CA ARG A 87 7.58 -1.43 5.14
C ARG A 87 7.74 -1.09 6.63
N ASP A 88 8.59 -1.86 7.29
CA ASP A 88 8.97 -1.67 8.69
C ASP A 88 10.41 -1.15 8.77
N TYR A 89 10.62 -0.05 9.51
CA TYR A 89 11.90 0.63 9.68
C TYR A 89 12.31 0.62 11.16
N PRO A 90 12.85 -0.49 11.71
CA PRO A 90 13.15 -0.61 13.14
C PRO A 90 14.15 0.42 13.69
N GLY A 91 15.02 0.96 12.82
CA GLY A 91 15.97 2.01 13.17
C GLY A 91 15.35 3.41 13.29
N GLY A 92 14.14 3.61 12.78
CA GLY A 92 13.48 4.92 12.74
C GLY A 92 14.40 6.02 12.19
N ASP A 93 14.43 7.14 12.91
CA ASP A 93 15.14 8.36 12.53
C ASP A 93 16.65 8.16 12.33
N LEU A 94 17.27 7.27 13.12
CA LEU A 94 18.72 6.98 13.07
C LEU A 94 19.21 6.60 11.67
N THR A 95 18.34 6.00 10.88
CA THR A 95 18.68 5.50 9.54
C THR A 95 17.83 6.12 8.43
N ALA A 96 16.93 7.05 8.77
CA ALA A 96 15.92 7.56 7.84
C ALA A 96 16.53 8.20 6.58
N HIS A 97 17.59 8.99 6.74
CA HIS A 97 18.25 9.67 5.60
C HIS A 97 18.97 8.69 4.67
N ILE A 98 19.52 7.60 5.22
CA ILE A 98 20.28 6.62 4.45
C ILE A 98 19.31 5.67 3.75
N LEU A 99 18.41 5.04 4.50
CA LEU A 99 17.48 4.05 3.98
C LEU A 99 16.44 4.71 3.07
N GLY A 100 15.94 5.89 3.46
CA GLY A 100 14.81 6.52 2.82
C GLY A 100 13.50 5.84 3.19
N TYR A 101 12.48 6.05 2.35
CA TYR A 101 11.13 5.53 2.56
C TYR A 101 10.44 5.23 1.22
N THR A 102 9.39 4.39 1.25
CA THR A 102 8.47 4.17 0.12
C THR A 102 7.24 5.06 0.20
N GLY A 103 6.61 5.32 -0.94
CA GLY A 103 5.31 5.99 -0.98
C GLY A 103 4.64 5.84 -2.34
N LYS A 104 3.39 6.31 -2.46
CA LYS A 104 2.60 6.19 -3.70
C LYS A 104 3.35 6.71 -4.92
N VAL A 105 3.31 5.95 -6.01
CA VAL A 105 3.97 6.33 -7.26
C VAL A 105 3.40 7.66 -7.80
N SER A 106 4.27 8.46 -8.40
CA SER A 106 3.92 9.71 -9.07
C SER A 106 4.39 9.68 -10.52
N GLU A 107 3.84 10.56 -11.37
CA GLU A 107 4.31 10.67 -12.75
C GLU A 107 5.80 11.04 -12.84
N GLU A 108 6.31 11.81 -11.87
CA GLU A 108 7.74 12.15 -11.81
C GLU A 108 8.60 10.93 -11.46
N ASP A 109 8.12 10.06 -10.57
CA ASP A 109 8.79 8.80 -10.28
C ASP A 109 8.85 7.88 -11.49
N LEU A 110 7.78 7.82 -12.28
CA LEU A 110 7.73 6.95 -13.45
C LEU A 110 8.75 7.34 -14.52
N LYS A 111 9.12 8.62 -14.62
CA LYS A 111 10.11 9.11 -15.61
C LYS A 111 11.51 8.52 -15.41
N ARG A 112 11.85 8.07 -14.19
CA ARG A 112 13.17 7.47 -13.88
C ARG A 112 13.17 5.93 -13.95
N ILE A 113 12.03 5.31 -14.22
CA ILE A 113 11.88 3.85 -14.25
C ILE A 113 12.02 3.37 -15.69
N ALA A 114 12.75 2.26 -15.87
CA ALA A 114 13.00 1.69 -17.20
C ALA A 114 11.73 1.14 -17.86
N ASP A 115 10.83 0.54 -17.06
CA ASP A 115 9.51 0.08 -17.48
C ASP A 115 8.40 0.71 -16.62
N PRO A 116 7.96 1.93 -16.94
CA PRO A 116 6.89 2.61 -16.21
C PRO A 116 5.55 1.89 -16.26
N GLN A 117 5.31 1.09 -17.31
CA GLN A 117 4.05 0.35 -17.49
C GLN A 117 3.92 -0.83 -16.52
N SER A 118 5.02 -1.23 -15.89
CA SER A 118 5.02 -2.26 -14.85
C SER A 118 4.44 -1.79 -13.51
N TYR A 119 4.11 -0.50 -13.36
CA TYR A 119 3.53 0.09 -12.14
C TYR A 119 2.05 0.39 -12.32
N LEU A 120 1.27 0.03 -11.32
CA LEU A 120 -0.08 0.55 -11.16
C LEU A 120 -0.02 1.89 -10.44
N PRO A 121 -0.95 2.82 -10.69
CA PRO A 121 -1.02 4.07 -9.94
C PRO A 121 -1.10 3.83 -8.41
N THR A 122 -1.73 2.74 -7.99
CA THR A 122 -1.88 2.40 -6.57
C THR A 122 -0.61 1.84 -5.91
N ASP A 123 0.43 1.53 -6.71
CA ASP A 123 1.68 0.97 -6.22
C ASP A 123 2.48 1.96 -5.38
N GLU A 124 3.37 1.40 -4.56
CA GLU A 124 4.40 2.16 -3.87
C GLU A 124 5.74 2.07 -4.60
N ILE A 125 6.55 3.11 -4.42
CA ILE A 125 7.90 3.23 -4.95
C ILE A 125 8.82 3.87 -3.91
N GLY A 126 10.08 3.49 -3.87
CA GLY A 126 11.12 4.12 -3.07
C GLY A 126 11.30 5.60 -3.45
N LYS A 127 11.07 6.51 -2.50
CA LYS A 127 11.06 7.97 -2.71
C LYS A 127 12.40 8.63 -2.44
N SER A 128 13.18 8.07 -1.53
CA SER A 128 14.47 8.63 -1.11
C SER A 128 15.44 7.53 -0.70
N GLY A 129 16.68 7.91 -0.40
CA GLY A 129 17.71 7.01 0.13
C GLY A 129 17.94 5.78 -0.74
N LEU A 130 18.28 4.67 -0.08
CA LEU A 130 18.52 3.38 -0.69
C LEU A 130 17.27 2.77 -1.31
N GLU A 131 16.09 3.01 -0.73
CA GLU A 131 14.80 2.58 -1.33
C GLU A 131 14.67 3.10 -2.76
N ARG A 132 14.96 4.39 -2.98
CA ARG A 132 14.92 5.00 -4.32
C ARG A 132 16.04 4.52 -5.22
N VAL A 133 17.27 4.45 -4.70
CA VAL A 133 18.46 4.13 -5.51
C VAL A 133 18.40 2.68 -6.01
N TYR A 134 17.91 1.77 -5.19
CA TYR A 134 17.87 0.34 -5.49
C TYR A 134 16.47 -0.20 -5.79
N GLU A 135 15.51 0.68 -6.10
CA GLU A 135 14.12 0.33 -6.43
C GLU A 135 14.02 -0.83 -7.44
N ASN A 136 14.82 -0.79 -8.52
CA ASN A 136 14.80 -1.81 -9.57
C ASN A 136 15.19 -3.22 -9.07
N TYR A 137 15.94 -3.31 -7.97
CA TYR A 137 16.28 -4.57 -7.33
C TYR A 137 15.29 -4.94 -6.23
N LEU A 138 14.83 -3.96 -5.45
CA LEU A 138 13.96 -4.15 -4.29
C LEU A 138 12.51 -4.47 -4.64
N ARG A 139 11.98 -3.92 -5.74
CA ARG A 139 10.57 -4.08 -6.11
C ARG A 139 10.20 -5.50 -6.50
N GLY A 140 11.12 -6.20 -7.16
CA GLY A 140 10.80 -7.46 -7.84
C GLY A 140 9.84 -7.25 -9.01
N SER A 141 8.94 -8.20 -9.24
CA SER A 141 7.96 -8.13 -10.33
C SER A 141 6.57 -8.51 -9.81
N SER A 142 5.60 -7.63 -10.05
CA SER A 142 4.21 -7.84 -9.68
C SER A 142 3.63 -9.06 -10.40
N GLY A 143 2.89 -9.88 -9.66
CA GLY A 143 2.03 -10.91 -10.23
C GLY A 143 0.74 -10.30 -10.76
N GLN A 144 -0.15 -11.14 -11.28
CA GLN A 144 -1.48 -10.73 -11.74
C GLN A 144 -2.52 -11.74 -11.30
N LYS A 145 -3.62 -11.26 -10.72
CA LYS A 145 -4.77 -12.10 -10.38
C LYS A 145 -6.02 -11.60 -11.10
N ILE A 146 -6.53 -12.39 -12.03
CA ILE A 146 -7.79 -12.12 -12.71
C ILE A 146 -8.89 -12.85 -11.96
N MET A 147 -9.91 -12.10 -11.53
CA MET A 147 -11.03 -12.65 -10.77
C MET A 147 -12.35 -12.18 -11.36
N GLU A 148 -13.33 -13.07 -11.32
CA GLU A 148 -14.73 -12.73 -11.52
C GLU A 148 -15.26 -12.11 -10.23
N ILE A 149 -15.87 -10.94 -10.32
CA ILE A 149 -16.50 -10.24 -9.21
C ILE A 149 -18.02 -10.19 -9.39
N ASP A 150 -18.76 -10.12 -8.29
CA ASP A 150 -20.20 -9.87 -8.31
C ASP A 150 -20.52 -8.36 -8.33
N SER A 151 -21.81 -8.03 -8.36
CA SER A 151 -22.30 -6.63 -8.36
C SER A 151 -21.94 -5.84 -7.10
N HIS A 152 -21.50 -6.49 -6.03
CA HIS A 152 -21.04 -5.85 -4.80
C HIS A 152 -19.51 -5.72 -4.75
N GLY A 153 -18.82 -6.09 -5.83
CA GLY A 153 -17.36 -6.03 -5.94
C GLY A 153 -16.65 -7.18 -5.23
N ARG A 154 -17.35 -8.26 -4.89
CA ARG A 154 -16.77 -9.39 -4.14
C ARG A 154 -16.19 -10.42 -5.10
N PRO A 155 -15.00 -10.97 -4.82
CA PRO A 155 -14.42 -12.02 -5.65
C PRO A 155 -15.27 -13.30 -5.56
N VAL A 156 -15.83 -13.73 -6.68
CA VAL A 156 -16.60 -14.98 -6.85
C VAL A 156 -15.67 -16.13 -7.20
N ARG A 157 -14.75 -15.91 -8.14
CA ARG A 157 -13.86 -16.94 -8.67
C ARG A 157 -12.57 -16.36 -9.20
N VAL A 158 -11.47 -17.08 -9.03
CA VAL A 158 -10.19 -16.73 -9.67
C VAL A 158 -10.12 -17.40 -11.04
N ILE A 159 -9.97 -16.58 -12.08
CA ILE A 159 -9.88 -17.03 -13.49
C ILE A 159 -8.43 -17.36 -13.84
N ARG A 160 -7.48 -16.53 -13.40
CA ARG A 160 -6.06 -16.69 -13.69
C ARG A 160 -5.20 -16.11 -12.59
N ILE A 161 -4.08 -16.77 -12.30
CA ILE A 161 -3.04 -16.29 -11.39
C ILE A 161 -1.71 -16.35 -12.14
N THR A 162 -0.99 -15.24 -12.11
CA THR A 162 0.42 -15.14 -12.44
C THR A 162 1.14 -14.77 -11.15
N GLU A 163 2.04 -15.63 -10.68
CA GLU A 163 2.77 -15.41 -9.44
C GLU A 163 3.71 -14.20 -9.53
N SER A 164 3.86 -13.49 -8.43
CA SER A 164 4.84 -12.41 -8.30
C SER A 164 6.25 -12.96 -8.08
N VAL A 165 7.27 -12.21 -8.46
CA VAL A 165 8.67 -12.49 -8.13
C VAL A 165 9.11 -11.50 -7.04
N PRO A 166 9.55 -11.97 -5.86
CA PRO A 166 10.03 -11.07 -4.82
C PRO A 166 11.30 -10.33 -5.27
N GLY A 167 11.49 -9.12 -4.76
CA GLY A 167 12.71 -8.36 -4.95
C GLY A 167 13.93 -9.01 -4.30
N SER A 168 15.10 -8.47 -4.64
CA SER A 168 16.37 -8.89 -4.08
C SER A 168 16.61 -8.29 -2.70
N ASN A 169 17.23 -9.06 -1.81
CA ASN A 169 17.76 -8.54 -0.55
C ASN A 169 19.05 -7.75 -0.81
N ILE A 170 19.22 -6.63 -0.12
CA ILE A 170 20.42 -5.80 -0.18
C ILE A 170 21.17 -5.89 1.14
N TYR A 171 22.47 -6.15 1.05
CA TYR A 171 23.38 -6.17 2.19
C TYR A 171 24.25 -4.92 2.13
N LEU A 172 24.17 -4.10 3.19
CA LEU A 172 24.92 -2.85 3.30
C LEU A 172 26.21 -3.06 4.08
N SER A 173 27.19 -2.22 3.79
CA SER A 173 28.44 -2.13 4.57
C SER A 173 28.29 -1.33 5.87
N ILE A 174 27.10 -0.80 6.16
CA ILE A 174 26.83 0.05 7.31
C ILE A 174 26.77 -0.79 8.58
N ASP A 175 27.54 -0.36 9.58
CA ASP A 175 27.43 -0.84 10.95
C ASP A 175 26.50 0.09 11.74
N LEU A 176 25.42 -0.46 12.28
CA LEU A 176 24.40 0.33 12.95
C LEU A 176 24.85 0.87 14.32
N ASP A 177 25.76 0.16 15.00
CA ASP A 177 26.27 0.61 16.30
C ASP A 177 27.24 1.78 16.11
N ILE A 178 28.03 1.74 15.04
CA ILE A 178 28.87 2.89 14.63
C ILE A 178 27.99 4.07 14.21
N GLN A 179 26.97 3.84 13.38
CA GLN A 179 26.03 4.89 12.97
C GLN A 179 25.38 5.57 14.17
N LYS A 180 24.92 4.79 15.16
CA LYS A 180 24.34 5.31 16.38
C LYS A 180 25.28 6.22 17.16
N LYS A 181 26.54 5.81 17.33
CA LYS A 181 27.54 6.64 18.02
C LYS A 181 27.87 7.92 17.26
N ALA A 182 27.85 7.87 15.93
CA ALA A 182 28.09 9.05 15.10
C ALA A 182 26.94 10.06 15.24
N GLU A 183 25.67 9.60 15.23
CA GLU A 183 24.49 10.43 15.45
C GLU A 183 24.48 11.10 16.83
N GLU A 184 24.85 10.36 17.89
CA GLU A 184 24.94 10.88 19.26
C GLU A 184 26.02 11.95 19.45
N ALA A 185 26.99 12.04 18.54
CA ALA A 185 28.11 12.98 18.60
C ALA A 185 27.87 14.30 17.83
N LEU A 186 26.74 14.42 17.13
CA LEU A 186 26.30 15.63 16.40
C LEU A 186 25.46 16.54 17.29
#